data_AF-A0A1M7DIQ7-F1
#
_entry.id   AF-A0A1M7DIQ7-F1
#
_cell.length_a   1.000
_cell.length_b   1.000
_cell.length_c   1.000
_cell.angle_alpha   90.00
_cell.angle_beta   90.00
_cell.angle_gamma   90.00
#
_symmetry.space_group_name_H-M   'P 1'
#
loop_
_entity.id
_entity.type
_entity.pdbx_description
1 polymer ?
#
loop_
_entity_poly.entity_id
_entity_poly.type
_entity_poly.pdbx_seq_one_letter_code
_entity_poly.pdbx_strand_id
1 'polypeptide(L)'
;MKNDKNFKKEKRLVKSIGQAKTALSMLLHDSEKLNLERGISGLLDKLNNPKLDLLLDRYPDLLQEYDLEQLLSGNIEITDTKKQDIKTAGLLSCLQLLIHFCYELKENSNPDDNRFDSLRYILNSITSSQFINELLIIIVSVVGEDYYEKFQQRIQYFDFDLKKAIDLESNPELQEHIDLMVWFVLARLFLESVYTYFNNPGQNLKNMTL
;
A
#
# COMPACT_ATOMS: atom_id res chain seq x y z
N MET A 1 -9.76 -36.93 -11.51
CA MET A 1 -9.88 -35.52 -11.08
C MET A 1 -8.51 -34.86 -11.19
N LYS A 2 -8.35 -33.90 -12.10
CA LYS A 2 -7.12 -33.11 -12.26
C LYS A 2 -7.14 -31.96 -11.24
N ASN A 3 -6.05 -31.80 -10.50
CA ASN A 3 -5.82 -30.67 -9.60
C ASN A 3 -5.40 -29.45 -10.42
N ASP A 4 -6.36 -28.63 -10.84
CA ASP A 4 -6.07 -27.27 -11.35
C ASP A 4 -6.01 -26.28 -10.17
N LYS A 5 -4.91 -26.30 -9.43
CA LYS A 5 -4.48 -25.15 -8.61
C LYS A 5 -3.54 -24.28 -9.44
N ASN A 6 -4.05 -23.70 -10.52
CA ASN A 6 -3.42 -22.54 -11.15
C ASN A 6 -3.81 -21.29 -10.36
N PHE A 7 -3.25 -21.12 -9.16
CA PHE A 7 -3.07 -19.78 -8.62
C PHE A 7 -2.17 -19.05 -9.63
N LYS A 8 -2.75 -18.15 -10.44
CA LYS A 8 -1.99 -17.23 -11.29
C LYS A 8 -0.88 -16.65 -10.41
N LYS A 9 0.39 -16.94 -10.71
CA LYS A 9 1.54 -16.28 -10.06
C LYS A 9 1.25 -14.78 -10.02
N GLU A 10 1.06 -14.21 -8.84
CA GLU A 10 0.99 -12.76 -8.68
C GLU A 10 2.20 -12.17 -9.39
N LYS A 11 1.94 -11.36 -10.42
CA LYS A 11 3.01 -10.68 -11.14
C LYS A 11 3.55 -9.57 -10.24
N ARG A 12 4.54 -9.90 -9.41
CA ARG A 12 5.32 -8.90 -8.66
C ARG A 12 5.95 -7.90 -9.64
N LEU A 13 5.76 -6.62 -9.35
CA LEU A 13 6.41 -5.48 -10.00
C LEU A 13 7.89 -5.45 -9.60
N VAL A 14 8.18 -5.72 -8.32
CA VAL A 14 9.54 -5.68 -7.76
C VAL A 14 10.06 -7.10 -7.57
N LYS A 15 11.18 -7.42 -8.22
CA LYS A 15 11.76 -8.78 -8.24
C LYS A 15 13.11 -8.88 -7.57
N SER A 16 13.75 -7.76 -7.25
CA SER A 16 15.07 -7.73 -6.64
C SER A 16 15.24 -6.57 -5.66
N ILE A 17 16.20 -6.71 -4.75
CA ILE A 17 16.60 -5.64 -3.81
C ILE A 17 17.05 -4.38 -4.55
N GLY A 18 17.77 -4.54 -5.67
CA GLY A 18 18.22 -3.40 -6.48
C GLY A 18 17.03 -2.60 -7.04
N GLN A 19 16.02 -3.30 -7.58
CA GLN A 19 14.79 -2.66 -8.04
C GLN A 19 14.03 -1.98 -6.89
N ALA A 20 13.97 -2.62 -5.73
CA ALA A 20 13.36 -2.05 -4.53
C ALA A 20 14.09 -0.76 -4.09
N LYS A 21 15.43 -0.76 -4.04
CA LYS A 21 16.22 0.43 -3.68
C LYS A 21 15.96 1.58 -4.65
N THR A 22 15.97 1.31 -5.96
CA THR A 22 15.67 2.32 -6.98
C THR A 22 14.26 2.88 -6.83
N ALA A 23 13.25 2.02 -6.69
CA ALA A 23 11.87 2.45 -6.54
C ALA A 23 11.67 3.29 -5.28
N LEU A 24 12.19 2.85 -4.12
CA LEU A 24 12.14 3.63 -2.87
C LEU A 24 12.86 4.99 -3.02
N SER A 25 14.02 5.03 -3.68
CA SER A 25 14.73 6.30 -3.88
C SER A 25 13.93 7.34 -4.69
N MET A 26 13.12 6.87 -5.65
CA MET A 26 12.25 7.71 -6.48
C MET A 26 10.98 8.12 -5.70
N LEU A 27 10.30 7.14 -5.10
CA LEU A 27 9.02 7.32 -4.41
C LEU A 27 9.14 8.13 -3.11
N LEU A 28 10.32 8.14 -2.48
CA LEU A 28 10.60 8.89 -1.25
C LEU A 28 11.34 10.21 -1.52
N HIS A 29 11.33 10.71 -2.77
CA HIS A 29 11.62 12.11 -3.03
C HIS A 29 10.47 12.98 -2.51
N ASP A 30 10.74 14.19 -2.00
CA ASP A 30 9.74 15.00 -1.27
C ASP A 30 8.39 15.14 -1.98
N SER A 31 8.42 15.40 -3.29
CA SER A 31 7.22 15.50 -4.13
C SER A 31 6.44 14.19 -4.22
N GLU A 32 7.13 13.06 -4.40
CA GLU A 32 6.48 11.75 -4.59
C GLU A 32 6.01 11.16 -3.27
N LYS A 33 6.73 11.40 -2.18
CA LYS A 33 6.26 11.10 -0.82
C LYS A 33 4.94 11.82 -0.55
N LEU A 34 4.89 13.11 -0.86
CA LEU A 34 3.69 13.91 -0.67
C LEU A 34 2.52 13.37 -1.52
N ASN A 35 2.78 12.87 -2.74
CA ASN A 35 1.77 12.22 -3.56
C ASN A 35 1.25 10.91 -2.93
N LEU A 36 2.13 10.09 -2.37
CA LEU A 36 1.74 8.88 -1.64
C LEU A 36 0.86 9.22 -0.44
N GLU A 37 1.25 10.21 0.38
CA GLU A 37 0.49 10.67 1.55
C GLU A 37 -0.86 11.27 1.14
N ARG A 38 -0.88 12.13 0.12
CA ARG A 38 -2.11 12.76 -0.39
C ARG A 38 -3.11 11.75 -0.92
N GLY A 39 -2.66 10.66 -1.55
CA GLY A 39 -3.60 9.65 -2.02
C GLY A 39 -4.21 8.80 -0.89
N ILE A 40 -3.58 8.71 0.29
CA ILE A 40 -4.24 8.16 1.48
C ILE A 40 -5.42 9.06 1.86
N SER A 41 -5.18 10.37 1.97
CA SER A 41 -6.25 11.34 2.27
C SER A 41 -7.34 11.34 1.19
N GLY A 42 -6.96 11.32 -0.09
CA GLY A 42 -7.90 11.27 -1.20
C GLY A 42 -8.72 9.97 -1.25
N LEU A 43 -8.16 8.84 -0.79
CA LEU A 43 -8.91 7.60 -0.62
C LEU A 43 -9.91 7.71 0.55
N LEU A 44 -9.49 8.27 1.69
CA LEU A 44 -10.38 8.49 2.83
C LEU A 44 -11.57 9.39 2.47
N ASP A 45 -11.31 10.50 1.76
CA ASP A 45 -12.35 11.41 1.27
C ASP A 45 -13.38 10.69 0.38
N LYS A 46 -12.90 9.80 -0.51
CA LYS A 46 -13.77 9.03 -1.41
C LYS A 46 -14.53 7.91 -0.71
N LEU A 47 -13.97 7.32 0.35
CA LEU A 47 -14.66 6.34 1.19
C LEU A 47 -15.82 7.00 1.97
N ASN A 48 -15.70 8.29 2.28
CA ASN A 48 -16.73 9.12 2.91
C ASN A 48 -17.38 8.42 4.13
N ASN A 49 -16.55 7.82 4.98
CA ASN A 49 -16.99 7.05 6.13
C ASN A 49 -16.48 7.69 7.43
N PRO A 50 -17.32 8.45 8.17
CA PRO A 50 -16.90 9.16 9.37
C PRO A 50 -16.47 8.23 10.52
N LYS A 51 -16.81 6.94 10.47
CA LYS A 51 -16.30 5.96 11.43
C LYS A 51 -14.82 5.66 11.23
N LEU A 52 -14.31 5.79 10.02
CA LEU A 52 -12.88 5.58 9.75
C LEU A 52 -12.04 6.66 10.42
N ASP A 53 -12.46 7.92 10.36
CA ASP A 53 -11.74 9.03 11.00
C ASP A 53 -11.62 8.79 12.51
N LEU A 54 -12.72 8.41 13.16
CA LEU A 54 -12.74 8.06 14.59
C LEU A 54 -11.84 6.86 14.93
N LEU A 55 -11.75 5.88 14.03
CA LEU A 55 -10.88 4.72 14.22
C LEU A 55 -9.41 5.07 14.05
N LEU A 56 -9.07 5.92 13.07
CA LEU A 56 -7.72 6.39 12.83
C LEU A 56 -7.20 7.21 14.02
N ASP A 57 -8.02 8.11 14.56
CA ASP A 57 -7.68 8.91 15.74
C ASP A 57 -7.43 8.03 16.98
N ARG A 58 -8.19 6.93 17.11
CA ARG A 58 -8.09 5.99 18.23
C ARG A 58 -7.12 4.84 17.99
N TYR A 59 -6.50 4.76 16.81
CA TYR A 59 -5.66 3.62 16.45
C TYR A 59 -4.47 3.42 17.40
N PRO A 60 -3.81 4.48 17.93
CA PRO A 60 -2.79 4.33 18.96
C PRO A 60 -3.29 3.65 20.24
N ASP A 61 -4.54 3.92 20.65
CA ASP A 61 -5.16 3.27 21.81
C ASP A 61 -5.51 1.81 21.49
N LEU A 62 -6.02 1.55 20.29
CA LEU A 62 -6.33 0.19 19.83
C LEU A 62 -5.08 -0.71 19.81
N LEU A 63 -3.91 -0.16 19.47
CA LEU A 63 -2.64 -0.89 19.53
C LEU A 63 -2.14 -1.19 20.94
N GLN A 64 -2.69 -0.53 21.97
CA GLN A 64 -2.42 -0.89 23.37
C GLN A 64 -3.30 -2.05 23.85
N GLU A 65 -4.46 -2.23 23.22
CA GLU A 65 -5.45 -3.25 23.58
C GLU A 65 -5.34 -4.53 22.74
N TYR A 66 -4.90 -4.42 21.48
CA TYR A 66 -4.88 -5.50 20.50
C TYR A 66 -3.54 -5.55 19.75
N ASP A 67 -3.15 -6.76 19.35
CA ASP A 67 -2.00 -6.92 18.45
C ASP A 67 -2.34 -6.39 17.05
N LEU A 68 -1.35 -5.85 16.34
CA LEU A 68 -1.54 -5.33 14.99
C LEU A 68 -2.08 -6.39 14.02
N GLU A 69 -1.62 -7.64 14.11
CA GLU A 69 -2.15 -8.74 13.30
C GLU A 69 -3.65 -8.96 13.55
N GLN A 70 -4.11 -8.82 14.79
CA GLN A 70 -5.53 -8.95 15.14
C GLN A 70 -6.36 -7.81 14.52
N LEU A 71 -5.88 -6.58 14.63
CA LEU A 71 -6.50 -5.40 14.02
C LEU A 71 -6.59 -5.52 12.48
N LEU A 72 -5.51 -5.97 11.84
CA LEU A 72 -5.43 -6.16 10.39
C LEU A 72 -6.23 -7.37 9.89
N SER A 73 -6.46 -8.38 10.73
CA SER A 73 -7.30 -9.52 10.37
C SER A 73 -8.80 -9.18 10.37
N GLY A 74 -9.21 -8.15 11.13
CA GLY A 74 -10.62 -7.83 11.36
C GLY A 74 -11.36 -8.86 12.23
N ASN A 75 -10.64 -9.77 12.90
CA ASN A 75 -11.21 -10.80 13.76
C ASN A 75 -11.60 -10.30 15.16
N ILE A 76 -11.33 -9.03 15.46
CA ILE A 76 -11.74 -8.38 16.71
C ILE A 76 -13.14 -7.79 16.57
N GLU A 77 -13.90 -7.82 17.67
CA GLU A 77 -15.22 -7.21 17.75
C GLU A 77 -15.16 -5.96 18.60
N ILE A 78 -15.20 -4.79 17.93
CA ILE A 78 -15.34 -3.50 18.58
C ILE A 78 -16.80 -3.07 18.44
N THR A 79 -17.43 -2.74 19.57
CA THR A 79 -18.83 -2.32 19.61
C THR A 79 -19.12 -1.20 18.59
N ASP A 80 -20.25 -1.31 17.90
CA ASP A 80 -20.73 -0.36 16.89
C ASP A 80 -19.79 -0.10 15.69
N THR A 81 -18.80 -0.98 15.48
CA THR A 81 -17.82 -0.86 14.39
C THR A 81 -17.86 -2.07 13.46
N LYS A 82 -17.88 -1.83 12.14
CA LYS A 82 -17.80 -2.95 11.17
C LYS A 82 -16.36 -3.47 11.11
N LYS A 83 -16.21 -4.78 11.00
CA LYS A 83 -14.89 -5.44 10.84
C LYS A 83 -14.07 -4.83 9.68
N GLN A 84 -14.74 -4.51 8.57
CA GLN A 84 -14.10 -3.87 7.41
C GLN A 84 -13.59 -2.45 7.70
N ASP A 85 -14.26 -1.71 8.58
CA ASP A 85 -13.84 -0.34 8.93
C ASP A 85 -12.55 -0.39 9.76
N ILE A 86 -12.48 -1.32 10.73
CA ILE A 86 -11.27 -1.57 11.56
C ILE A 86 -10.08 -1.93 10.66
N LYS A 87 -10.31 -2.87 9.74
CA LYS A 87 -9.28 -3.35 8.83
C LYS A 87 -8.79 -2.26 7.88
N THR A 88 -9.72 -1.48 7.33
CA THR A 88 -9.40 -0.32 6.48
C THR A 88 -8.56 0.70 7.24
N ALA A 89 -8.99 1.11 8.44
CA ALA A 89 -8.25 2.04 9.28
C ALA A 89 -6.83 1.51 9.56
N GLY A 90 -6.71 0.24 9.95
CA GLY A 90 -5.41 -0.35 10.25
C GLY A 90 -4.47 -0.44 9.06
N LEU A 91 -4.98 -0.79 7.87
CA LEU A 91 -4.18 -0.82 6.65
C LEU A 91 -3.68 0.58 6.27
N LEU A 92 -4.53 1.60 6.36
CA LEU A 92 -4.15 2.97 6.02
C LEU A 92 -3.17 3.55 7.05
N SER A 93 -3.36 3.29 8.34
CA SER A 93 -2.39 3.63 9.39
C SER A 93 -1.03 2.96 9.15
N CYS A 94 -1.03 1.67 8.79
CA CYS A 94 0.21 0.96 8.45
C CYS A 94 0.89 1.58 7.23
N LEU A 95 0.14 1.90 6.17
CA LEU A 95 0.70 2.49 4.96
C LEU A 95 1.33 3.85 5.26
N GLN A 96 0.66 4.68 6.04
CA GLN A 96 1.17 5.99 6.47
C GLN A 96 2.45 5.87 7.30
N LEU A 97 2.48 4.95 8.27
CA LEU A 97 3.67 4.70 9.09
C LEU A 97 4.84 4.14 8.28
N LEU A 98 4.57 3.23 7.33
CA LEU A 98 5.60 2.72 6.43
C LEU A 98 6.21 3.84 5.58
N ILE A 99 5.39 4.72 5.01
CA ILE A 99 5.89 5.90 4.24
C ILE A 99 6.77 6.76 5.14
N HIS A 100 6.29 7.09 6.34
CA HIS A 100 7.00 7.92 7.30
C HIS A 100 8.36 7.30 7.69
N PHE A 101 8.38 6.06 8.18
CA PHE A 101 9.60 5.39 8.60
C PHE A 101 10.58 5.21 7.45
N CYS A 102 10.13 4.81 6.26
CA CYS A 102 11.03 4.65 5.12
C CYS A 102 11.66 5.98 4.68
N TYR A 103 10.90 7.09 4.73
CA TYR A 103 11.44 8.41 4.43
C TYR A 103 12.48 8.84 5.46
N GLU A 104 12.19 8.69 6.75
CA GLU A 104 13.15 9.09 7.77
C GLU A 104 14.42 8.22 7.79
N LEU A 105 14.28 6.92 7.53
CA LEU A 105 15.42 5.99 7.42
C LEU A 105 16.27 6.26 6.18
N LYS A 106 15.68 6.82 5.10
CA LYS A 106 16.43 7.33 3.95
C LYS A 106 17.37 8.46 4.36
N GLU A 107 16.89 9.39 5.19
CA GLU A 107 17.67 10.53 5.68
C GLU A 107 18.64 10.15 6.82
N ASN A 108 18.30 9.15 7.64
CA ASN A 108 19.11 8.69 8.76
C ASN A 108 19.14 7.16 8.84
N SER A 109 20.19 6.58 8.27
CA SER A 109 20.35 5.13 8.09
C SER A 109 20.86 4.38 9.32
N ASN A 110 20.76 4.94 10.53
CA ASN A 110 21.35 4.29 11.70
C ASN A 110 20.68 2.91 11.94
N PRO A 111 21.41 1.78 11.83
CA PRO A 111 20.83 0.46 11.97
C PRO A 111 20.31 0.14 13.39
N ASP A 112 20.75 0.87 14.41
CA ASP A 112 20.28 0.75 15.80
C ASP A 112 19.05 1.63 16.09
N ASP A 113 18.42 2.17 15.05
CA ASP A 113 17.25 3.03 15.18
C ASP A 113 15.98 2.21 15.43
N ASN A 114 15.26 2.50 16.52
CA ASN A 114 14.00 1.85 16.89
C ASN A 114 12.92 1.91 15.78
N ARG A 115 13.05 2.81 14.80
CA ARG A 115 12.19 2.85 13.60
C ARG A 115 12.31 1.59 12.75
N PHE A 116 13.47 0.94 12.72
CA PHE A 116 13.63 -0.37 12.08
C PHE A 116 12.79 -1.45 12.76
N ASP A 117 12.71 -1.45 14.09
CA ASP A 117 11.89 -2.41 14.83
C ASP A 117 10.40 -2.17 14.59
N SER A 118 9.98 -0.91 14.59
CA SER A 118 8.60 -0.53 14.28
C SER A 118 8.20 -0.91 12.85
N LEU A 119 9.09 -0.66 11.87
CA LEU A 119 8.89 -1.07 10.49
C LEU A 119 8.80 -2.60 10.36
N ARG A 120 9.73 -3.34 10.99
CA ARG A 120 9.71 -4.81 10.99
C ARG A 120 8.46 -5.38 11.65
N TYR A 121 7.99 -4.75 12.73
CA TYR A 121 6.73 -5.14 13.38
C TYR A 121 5.56 -5.09 12.41
N ILE A 122 5.43 -4.01 11.63
CA ILE A 122 4.40 -3.89 10.58
C ILE A 122 4.59 -4.97 9.51
N LEU A 123 5.81 -5.12 8.96
CA LEU A 123 6.09 -6.06 7.87
C LEU A 123 5.93 -7.54 8.27
N ASN A 124 5.99 -7.85 9.56
CA ASN A 124 5.74 -9.19 10.09
C ASN A 124 4.26 -9.42 10.41
N SER A 125 3.48 -8.36 10.62
CA SER A 125 2.06 -8.45 11.00
C SER A 125 1.11 -8.67 9.82
N ILE A 126 1.58 -8.40 8.58
CA ILE A 126 0.82 -8.65 7.36
C ILE A 126 1.78 -8.96 6.21
N THR A 127 1.43 -9.90 5.34
CA THR A 127 2.27 -10.18 4.15
C THR A 127 2.06 -9.12 3.06
N SER A 128 3.08 -8.90 2.22
CA SER A 128 2.98 -7.99 1.06
C SER A 128 1.76 -8.27 0.19
N SER A 129 1.53 -9.54 -0.17
CA SER A 129 0.39 -9.93 -1.00
C SER A 129 -0.95 -9.66 -0.33
N GLN A 130 -1.08 -9.95 0.98
CA GLN A 130 -2.29 -9.63 1.73
C GLN A 130 -2.52 -8.12 1.78
N PHE A 131 -1.51 -7.32 2.11
CA PHE A 131 -1.65 -5.86 2.15
C PHE A 131 -2.15 -5.32 0.80
N ILE A 132 -1.49 -5.70 -0.30
CA ILE A 132 -1.86 -5.23 -1.65
C ILE A 132 -3.27 -5.66 -2.02
N ASN A 133 -3.66 -6.90 -1.71
CA ASN A 133 -4.99 -7.41 -2.01
C ASN A 133 -6.09 -6.68 -1.22
N GLU A 134 -5.86 -6.44 0.07
CA GLU A 134 -6.84 -5.72 0.90
C GLU A 134 -6.96 -4.25 0.48
N LEU A 135 -5.84 -3.61 0.16
CA LEU A 135 -5.86 -2.26 -0.41
C LEU A 135 -6.61 -2.24 -1.75
N LEU A 136 -6.43 -3.25 -2.60
CA LEU A 136 -7.18 -3.37 -3.84
C LEU A 136 -8.69 -3.50 -3.59
N ILE A 137 -9.10 -4.31 -2.62
CA ILE A 137 -10.53 -4.45 -2.25
C ILE A 137 -11.12 -3.09 -1.85
N ILE A 138 -10.39 -2.31 -1.04
CA ILE A 138 -10.80 -0.96 -0.64
C ILE A 138 -10.95 -0.07 -1.89
N ILE A 139 -9.98 -0.09 -2.81
CA ILE A 139 -10.02 0.71 -4.04
C ILE A 139 -11.22 0.32 -4.92
N VAL A 140 -11.43 -0.97 -5.14
CA VAL A 140 -12.55 -1.49 -5.94
C VAL A 140 -13.90 -1.11 -5.30
N SER A 141 -13.99 -1.07 -3.97
CA SER A 141 -15.21 -0.62 -3.28
C SER A 141 -15.55 0.85 -3.53
N VAL A 142 -14.55 1.67 -3.86
CA VAL A 142 -14.70 3.09 -4.17
C VAL A 142 -15.01 3.31 -5.65
N VAL A 143 -14.23 2.68 -6.54
CA VAL A 143 -14.33 2.93 -7.99
C VAL A 143 -15.43 2.09 -8.65
N GLY A 144 -15.83 0.98 -8.02
CA GLY A 144 -16.75 0.00 -8.59
C GLY A 144 -16.05 -1.05 -9.45
N GLU A 145 -16.56 -2.29 -9.41
CA GLU A 145 -16.02 -3.42 -10.17
C GLU A 145 -16.03 -3.15 -11.69
N ASP A 146 -17.13 -2.60 -12.22
CA ASP A 146 -17.27 -2.28 -13.65
C ASP A 146 -16.21 -1.29 -14.14
N TYR A 147 -15.91 -0.26 -13.34
CA TYR A 147 -14.86 0.70 -13.67
C TYR A 147 -13.49 0.00 -13.65
N TYR A 148 -13.22 -0.78 -12.60
CA TYR A 148 -11.95 -1.46 -12.42
C TYR A 148 -11.65 -2.43 -13.58
N GLU A 149 -12.63 -3.20 -14.03
CA GLU A 149 -12.47 -4.11 -15.18
C GLU A 149 -12.15 -3.35 -16.47
N LYS A 150 -12.86 -2.24 -16.75
CA LYS A 150 -12.59 -1.39 -17.91
C LYS A 150 -11.19 -0.79 -17.86
N PHE A 151 -10.77 -0.32 -16.69
CA PHE A 151 -9.42 0.18 -16.48
C PHE A 151 -8.39 -0.92 -16.77
N GLN A 152 -8.55 -2.12 -16.19
CA GLN A 152 -7.66 -3.25 -16.43
C GLN A 152 -7.53 -3.64 -17.91
N GLN A 153 -8.66 -3.74 -18.62
CA GLN A 153 -8.66 -4.10 -20.05
C GLN A 153 -7.86 -3.09 -20.89
N ARG A 154 -7.95 -1.80 -20.54
CA ARG A 154 -7.25 -0.72 -21.24
C ARG A 154 -5.76 -0.70 -20.91
N ILE A 155 -5.37 -0.97 -19.65
CA ILE A 155 -3.96 -0.99 -19.27
C ILE A 155 -3.24 -2.29 -19.67
N GLN A 156 -3.96 -3.40 -19.88
CA GLN A 156 -3.38 -4.72 -20.17
C GLN A 156 -2.54 -4.75 -21.46
N TYR A 157 -2.93 -3.96 -22.46
CA TYR A 157 -2.24 -3.84 -23.75
C TYR A 157 -1.56 -2.48 -23.91
N PHE A 158 -1.42 -1.76 -22.80
CA PHE A 158 -0.90 -0.41 -22.82
C PHE A 158 0.58 -0.43 -23.06
N ASP A 159 0.96 0.20 -24.17
CA ASP A 159 2.34 0.51 -24.48
C ASP A 159 2.61 1.91 -23.94
N PHE A 160 3.67 2.07 -23.15
CA PHE A 160 4.02 3.33 -22.50
C PHE A 160 4.64 4.30 -23.52
N ASP A 161 3.84 4.69 -24.49
CA ASP A 161 4.07 5.82 -25.38
C ASP A 161 3.35 7.04 -24.79
N LEU A 162 4.02 8.20 -24.82
CA LEU A 162 3.51 9.47 -24.31
C LEU A 162 2.12 9.81 -24.87
N LYS A 163 1.89 9.53 -26.16
CA LYS A 163 0.59 9.79 -26.79
C LYS A 163 -0.52 8.93 -26.17
N LYS A 164 -0.22 7.65 -25.92
CA LYS A 164 -1.19 6.73 -25.28
C LYS A 164 -1.43 7.11 -23.82
N ALA A 165 -0.42 7.61 -23.11
CA ALA A 165 -0.57 8.14 -21.74
C ALA A 165 -1.57 9.29 -21.70
N ILE A 166 -1.42 10.26 -22.61
CA ILE A 166 -2.36 11.37 -22.77
C ILE A 166 -3.76 10.87 -23.14
N ASP A 167 -3.87 9.89 -24.05
CA ASP A 167 -5.16 9.30 -24.46
C ASP A 167 -5.86 8.55 -23.30
N LEU A 168 -5.10 7.96 -22.38
CA LEU A 168 -5.62 7.27 -21.19
C LEU A 168 -6.13 8.27 -20.15
N GLU A 169 -5.36 9.32 -19.87
CA GLU A 169 -5.72 10.39 -18.92
C GLU A 169 -6.91 11.22 -19.42
N SER A 170 -6.98 11.46 -20.72
CA SER A 170 -8.07 12.22 -21.36
C SER A 170 -9.31 11.37 -21.61
N ASN A 171 -9.32 10.09 -21.20
CA ASN A 171 -10.44 9.22 -21.48
C ASN A 171 -11.64 9.54 -20.57
N PRO A 172 -12.79 9.95 -21.13
CA PRO A 172 -13.91 10.39 -20.31
C PRO A 172 -14.49 9.30 -19.40
N GLU A 173 -14.35 8.01 -19.77
CA GLU A 173 -14.81 6.89 -18.94
C GLU A 173 -13.86 6.61 -17.78
N LEU A 174 -12.57 6.94 -17.90
CA LEU A 174 -11.58 6.69 -16.86
C LEU A 174 -11.31 7.92 -15.98
N GLN A 175 -11.58 9.12 -16.50
CA GLN A 175 -11.23 10.38 -15.86
C GLN A 175 -11.75 10.50 -14.41
N GLU A 176 -12.88 9.87 -14.09
CA GLU A 176 -13.52 9.95 -12.77
C GLU A 176 -12.65 9.38 -11.62
N HIS A 177 -11.90 8.31 -11.89
CA HIS A 177 -11.11 7.62 -10.85
C HIS A 177 -9.65 7.36 -11.26
N ILE A 178 -9.19 7.93 -12.38
CA ILE A 178 -7.84 7.68 -12.91
C ILE A 178 -6.75 8.00 -11.88
N ASP A 179 -6.89 9.11 -11.16
CA ASP A 179 -5.93 9.52 -10.13
C ASP A 179 -5.82 8.50 -8.99
N LEU A 180 -6.95 7.94 -8.56
CA LEU A 180 -6.98 6.92 -7.51
C LEU A 180 -6.35 5.61 -7.99
N MET A 181 -6.59 5.23 -9.25
CA MET A 181 -5.99 4.04 -9.85
C MET A 181 -4.47 4.19 -10.01
N VAL A 182 -4.01 5.35 -10.47
CA VAL A 182 -2.57 5.66 -10.58
C VAL A 182 -1.93 5.64 -9.20
N TRP A 183 -2.55 6.28 -8.21
CA TRP A 183 -2.06 6.23 -6.82
C TRP A 183 -1.98 4.80 -6.29
N PHE A 184 -2.99 3.95 -6.54
CA PHE A 184 -2.95 2.54 -6.12
C PHE A 184 -1.76 1.79 -6.73
N VAL A 185 -1.42 2.05 -8.00
CA VAL A 185 -0.23 1.46 -8.64
C VAL A 185 1.06 1.93 -7.95
N LEU A 186 1.15 3.21 -7.58
CA LEU A 186 2.30 3.75 -6.83
C LEU A 186 2.39 3.16 -5.43
N ALA A 187 1.28 3.09 -4.70
CA ALA A 187 1.21 2.48 -3.37
C ALA A 187 1.60 0.99 -3.41
N ARG A 188 1.17 0.27 -4.45
CA ARG A 188 1.58 -1.12 -4.68
C ARG A 188 3.09 -1.23 -4.94
N LEU A 189 3.65 -0.39 -5.82
CA LEU A 189 5.08 -0.36 -6.10
C LEU A 189 5.88 -0.05 -4.83
N PHE A 190 5.41 0.91 -4.04
CA PHE A 190 5.96 1.25 -2.73
C PHE A 190 5.97 0.04 -1.80
N LEU A 191 4.80 -0.57 -1.55
CA LEU A 191 4.67 -1.74 -0.67
C LEU A 191 5.58 -2.88 -1.12
N GLU A 192 5.51 -3.31 -2.38
CA GLU A 192 6.38 -4.39 -2.88
C GLU A 192 7.87 -4.06 -2.70
N SER A 193 8.26 -2.79 -2.84
CA SER A 193 9.63 -2.35 -2.62
C SER A 193 10.03 -2.41 -1.15
N VAL A 194 9.22 -1.88 -0.23
CA VAL A 194 9.47 -1.93 1.21
C VAL A 194 9.63 -3.38 1.68
N TYR A 195 8.67 -4.24 1.34
CA TYR A 195 8.74 -5.66 1.70
C TYR A 195 9.96 -6.36 1.08
N THR A 196 10.33 -6.05 -0.16
CA THR A 196 11.50 -6.67 -0.80
C THR A 196 12.82 -6.20 -0.18
N TYR A 197 12.90 -4.92 0.21
CA TYR A 197 14.12 -4.33 0.76
C TYR A 197 14.34 -4.72 2.22
N PHE A 198 13.31 -4.60 3.07
CA PHE A 198 13.46 -4.71 4.52
C PHE A 198 13.17 -6.11 5.10
N ASN A 199 12.41 -7.00 4.43
CA ASN A 199 12.21 -8.39 4.87
C ASN A 199 13.34 -9.34 4.45
N ASN A 200 14.49 -8.84 3.98
CA ASN A 200 15.60 -9.71 3.59
C ASN A 200 16.57 -9.95 4.76
N PRO A 201 16.62 -11.17 5.34
CA PRO A 201 17.45 -11.47 6.52
C PRO A 201 18.96 -11.33 6.26
N GLY A 202 19.39 -11.22 5.00
CA GLY A 202 20.79 -10.97 4.62
C GLY A 202 21.28 -9.54 4.88
N GLN A 203 20.40 -8.59 5.22
CA GLN A 203 20.76 -7.22 5.58
C GLN A 203 20.91 -6.99 7.10
N ASN A 204 21.42 -7.98 7.83
CA ASN A 204 22.12 -7.66 9.07
C ASN A 204 23.35 -6.78 8.72
N LEU A 205 23.17 -5.46 8.85
CA LEU A 205 24.17 -4.44 9.15
C LEU A 205 25.29 -4.09 8.14
N LYS A 206 25.47 -4.78 7.00
CA LYS A 206 26.68 -4.53 6.19
C LYS A 206 26.61 -3.47 5.09
N ASN A 207 25.43 -3.08 4.59
CA ASN A 207 25.35 -2.19 3.41
C ASN A 207 24.34 -1.03 3.59
N MET A 208 24.36 -0.36 4.73
CA MET A 208 23.66 0.93 4.88
C MET A 208 24.60 2.07 4.48
N THR A 209 24.82 2.19 3.18
CA THR A 209 25.06 3.48 2.54
C THR A 209 23.90 3.66 1.56
N LEU A 210 22.93 4.46 2.00
CA LEU A 210 21.83 4.93 1.17
C LEU A 210 22.39 5.80 0.04
#